data_AF-A0A9E5NQW7-F1
#
_entry.id   AF-A0A9E5NQW7-F1
#
_cell.length_a   1.000
_cell.length_b   1.000
_cell.length_c   1.000
_cell.angle_alpha   90.00
_cell.angle_beta   90.00
_cell.angle_gamma   90.00
#
_symmetry.space_group_name_H-M   'P 1'
#
loop_
_entity.id
_entity.type
_entity.pdbx_description
1 polymer ?
#
loop_
_entity_poly.entity_id
_entity_poly.type
_entity_poly.pdbx_seq_one_letter_code
_entity_poly.pdbx_strand_id
1 'polypeptide(L)' 'QSVAITPGAAASLGTKPLQLCGRDDQKRAHLPDLAAGKRMFVFGLTEPGRGSDAANPEVTATRSDGGW' A
#
# COMPACT_ATOMS: atom_id res chain seq x y z
N GLN A 1 8.33 -3.09 -19.92
CA GLN A 1 8.12 -3.61 -18.55
C GLN A 1 6.94 -4.58 -18.57
N SER A 2 7.01 -5.67 -17.81
CA SER A 2 6.12 -6.84 -17.94
C SER A 2 4.72 -6.56 -17.39
N VAL A 3 3.71 -6.69 -18.26
CA VAL A 3 2.28 -6.44 -17.98
C VAL A 3 1.75 -7.29 -16.81
N ALA A 4 2.41 -8.39 -16.45
CA ALA A 4 2.01 -9.27 -15.34
C ALA A 4 2.54 -8.81 -13.96
N ILE A 5 3.70 -8.15 -13.90
CA ILE A 5 4.33 -7.77 -12.63
C ILE A 5 3.58 -6.62 -11.97
N THR A 6 3.11 -5.65 -12.75
CA THR A 6 2.36 -4.49 -12.26
C THR A 6 1.08 -4.88 -11.49
N PRO A 7 0.13 -5.65 -12.06
CA PRO A 7 -1.07 -6.07 -11.34
C PRO A 7 -0.75 -7.07 -10.21
N GLY A 8 0.25 -7.93 -10.37
CA GLY A 8 0.68 -8.86 -9.32
C GLY A 8 1.22 -8.14 -8.07
N ALA A 9 2.05 -7.12 -8.26
CA ALA A 9 2.56 -6.29 -7.17
C ALA A 9 1.45 -5.43 -6.55
N ALA A 10 0.57 -4.84 -7.36
CA ALA A 10 -0.56 -4.07 -6.85
C ALA A 10 -1.50 -4.91 -5.96
N ALA A 11 -1.78 -6.15 -6.37
CA ALA A 11 -2.62 -7.06 -5.58
C ALA A 11 -1.91 -7.53 -4.29
N SER A 12 -0.67 -8.02 -4.40
CA SER A 12 0.05 -8.65 -3.29
C SER A 12 0.62 -7.66 -2.28
N LEU A 13 1.11 -6.50 -2.72
CA LEU A 13 1.74 -5.51 -1.86
C LEU A 13 0.84 -4.30 -1.59
N GLY A 14 -0.06 -3.95 -2.52
CA GLY A 14 -0.99 -2.83 -2.35
C GLY A 14 -2.29 -3.22 -1.65
N THR A 15 -3.03 -4.18 -2.21
CA THR A 15 -4.37 -4.55 -1.73
C THR A 15 -4.33 -5.44 -0.48
N LYS A 16 -3.37 -6.37 -0.40
CA LYS A 16 -3.32 -7.36 0.69
C LYS A 16 -3.18 -6.73 2.09
N PRO A 17 -2.34 -5.70 2.33
CA PRO A 17 -2.27 -5.05 3.65
C PRO A 17 -3.59 -4.42 4.08
N LEU A 18 -4.32 -3.78 3.16
CA LEU A 18 -5.66 -3.24 3.45
C LEU A 18 -6.65 -4.36 3.82
N GLN A 19 -6.62 -5.48 3.10
CA GLN A 19 -7.48 -6.63 3.38
C GLN A 19 -7.20 -7.23 4.77
N LEU A 20 -5.92 -7.34 5.16
CA LEU A 20 -5.52 -7.96 6.42
C LEU A 20 -5.67 -7.01 7.62
N CYS A 21 -5.22 -5.76 7.48
CA CYS A 21 -5.01 -4.84 8.60
C CYS A 21 -5.95 -3.63 8.58
N GLY A 22 -6.69 -3.40 7.49
CA GLY A 22 -7.61 -2.27 7.37
C GLY A 22 -8.83 -2.40 8.27
N ARG A 23 -9.37 -1.24 8.69
CA ARG A 23 -10.68 -1.16 9.35
C ARG A 23 -11.81 -1.42 8.35
N ASP A 24 -13.00 -1.73 8.86
CA ASP A 24 -14.14 -2.08 8.01
C ASP A 24 -14.61 -0.92 7.11
N ASP A 25 -14.51 0.33 7.58
CA ASP A 25 -14.79 1.52 6.77
C ASP A 25 -13.83 1.63 5.58
N GLN A 26 -12.52 1.45 5.83
CA GLN A 26 -11.50 1.49 4.78
C GLN A 26 -11.66 0.33 3.79
N LYS A 27 -11.96 -0.87 4.29
CA LYS A 27 -12.21 -2.05 3.45
C LYS A 27 -13.41 -1.84 2.53
N ARG A 28 -14.54 -1.37 3.06
CA ARG A 28 -15.74 -1.06 2.26
C ARG A 28 -15.49 0.02 1.22
N ALA A 29 -14.70 1.04 1.57
CA ALA A 29 -14.43 2.17 0.67
C ALA A 29 -13.49 1.82 -0.50
N HIS A 30 -12.62 0.82 -0.36
CA HIS A 30 -11.54 0.61 -1.33
C HIS A 30 -11.49 -0.78 -1.96
N LEU A 31 -11.81 -1.85 -1.23
CA LEU A 31 -11.69 -3.21 -1.76
C LEU A 31 -12.54 -3.48 -3.02
N PRO A 32 -13.79 -2.97 -3.16
CA PRO A 32 -14.58 -3.22 -4.37
C PRO A 32 -13.91 -2.71 -5.66
N ASP A 33 -13.35 -1.50 -5.63
CA ASP A 33 -12.69 -0.92 -6.80
C ASP A 33 -11.35 -1.58 -7.10
N LEU A 34 -10.60 -1.98 -6.06
CA LEU A 34 -9.35 -2.73 -6.19
C LEU A 34 -9.58 -4.13 -6.77
N ALA A 35 -10.63 -4.82 -6.32
CA ALA A 35 -10.99 -6.14 -6.83
C ALA A 35 -11.52 -6.10 -8.27
N ALA A 36 -12.24 -5.02 -8.64
CA ALA A 36 -12.73 -4.81 -10.00
C ALA A 36 -11.66 -4.28 -10.98
N GLY A 37 -10.43 -4.03 -10.51
CA GLY A 37 -9.35 -3.48 -11.33
C GLY A 37 -9.57 -2.02 -11.75
N LYS A 38 -10.53 -1.32 -11.15
CA LYS A 38 -10.81 0.11 -11.42
C LYS A 38 -9.74 1.02 -10.84
N ARG A 39 -9.06 0.56 -9.79
CA ARG A 39 -7.96 1.24 -9.12
C ARG A 39 -6.87 0.24 -8.77
N MET A 40 -5.65 0.74 -8.62
CA MET A 40 -4.53 -0.02 -8.08
C MET A 40 -3.86 0.77 -6.98
N PHE A 41 -3.45 0.09 -5.92
CA PHE A 41 -2.59 0.65 -4.90
C PHE A 41 -1.12 0.36 -5.22
N VAL A 42 -0.25 1.22 -4.72
CA VAL A 42 1.20 1.08 -4.80
C VAL A 42 1.77 0.86 -3.41
N PHE A 43 2.90 0.19 -3.35
CA PHE A 43 3.61 -0.07 -2.10
C PHE A 43 4.91 0.74 -2.06
N GLY A 44 4.87 1.87 -1.35
CA GLY A 44 6.03 2.73 -1.14
C GLY A 44 6.75 2.35 0.15
N LEU A 45 7.80 1.54 0.04
CA LEU A 45 8.62 1.12 1.18
C LEU A 45 10.10 1.49 1.00
N THR A 46 10.66 1.24 -0.18
CA THR A 46 12.09 1.46 -0.44
C THR A 46 12.45 2.93 -0.53
N GLU A 47 13.55 3.32 0.12
CA GLU A 47 14.12 4.66 0.10
C GLU A 47 15.59 4.62 -0.39
N PRO A 48 16.17 5.75 -0.85
CA PRO A 48 17.59 5.81 -1.20
C PRO A 48 18.48 5.29 -0.06
N GLY A 49 19.26 4.25 -0.34
CA GLY A 49 20.14 3.63 0.66
C GLY A 49 19.45 2.65 1.62
N ARG A 50 18.13 2.45 1.54
CA ARG A 50 17.34 1.59 2.44
C ARG A 50 16.43 0.65 1.65
N GLY A 51 17.03 -0.40 1.10
CA GLY A 51 16.33 -1.50 0.43
C GLY A 51 16.21 -2.74 1.32
N SER A 52 17.35 -3.32 1.71
CA SER A 52 17.39 -4.48 2.61
C SER A 52 17.07 -4.11 4.07
N ASP A 53 17.40 -2.88 4.49
CA ASP A 53 17.07 -2.34 5.83
C ASP A 53 15.72 -1.60 5.81
N ALA A 54 14.69 -2.24 5.27
CA ALA A 54 13.38 -1.61 5.07
C ALA A 54 12.59 -1.38 6.38
N ALA A 55 13.03 -1.96 7.50
CA ALA A 55 12.42 -1.75 8.81
C ALA A 55 12.85 -0.43 9.48
N ASN A 56 13.82 0.27 8.88
CA ASN A 56 14.42 1.49 9.41
C ASN A 56 14.25 2.65 8.40
N PRO A 57 13.01 3.09 8.12
CA PRO A 57 12.77 4.18 7.18
C PRO A 57 13.26 5.52 7.72
N GLU A 58 13.69 6.40 6.81
CA GLU A 58 13.98 7.81 7.07
C GLU A 58 12.69 8.64 7.08
N VAL A 59 11.67 8.27 6.29
CA VAL A 59 10.39 8.98 6.31
C VAL A 59 9.72 8.84 7.68
N THR A 60 9.20 9.95 8.19
CA THR A 60 8.47 9.99 9.46
C THR A 60 7.05 10.52 9.24
N ALA A 61 6.10 10.00 10.02
CA ALA A 61 4.72 10.48 10.07
C ALA A 61 4.45 11.03 11.48
N THR A 62 4.29 12.35 11.59
CA THR A 62 4.14 13.03 12.89
C THR A 62 2.68 13.40 13.12
N ARG A 63 2.06 12.75 14.11
CA ARG A 63 0.65 12.96 14.45
C ARG A 63 0.31 14.45 14.62
N SER A 64 -0.76 14.88 13.94
CA SER A 64 -1.29 16.25 13.99
C SER A 64 -2.80 16.24 14.22
N ASP A 65 -3.42 17.42 14.38
CA ASP A 65 -4.86 17.52 14.57
C ASP A 65 -5.61 17.06 13.31
N GLY A 66 -6.32 15.93 13.44
CA GLY A 66 -7.07 15.30 12.36
C GLY A 66 -6.35 14.16 11.65
N GLY A 67 -5.11 13.82 12.03
CA GLY A 67 -4.40 12.73 11.35
C GLY A 67 -2.95 12.48 11.77
N TRP A 68 -2.21 11.91 10.83
CA TRP A 68 -0.77 11.71 10.86
C TRP A 68 -0.06 12.73 9.99
#